data_AF-A0A2T6DHD6-F1
#
_entry.id   AF-A0A2T6DHD6-F1
#
_cell.length_a   1.000
_cell.length_b   1.000
_cell.length_c   1.000
_cell.angle_alpha   90.00
_cell.angle_beta   90.00
_cell.angle_gamma   90.00
#
_symmetry.space_group_name_H-M   'P 1'
#
loop_
_entity.id
_entity.type
_entity.pdbx_description
1 polymer ?
#
loop_
_entity_poly.entity_id
_entity_poly.type
_entity_poly.pdbx_seq_one_letter_code
_entity_poly.pdbx_strand_id
1 'polypeptide(L)'
;MRDAVIHFSDLSGTLFDDACLQGATFSNVNMQGVKFNDINLSGASFININLSGASLSDINLSGVAITDACLEGMTINGILVTDLLKAHKAAASAQGTPPPAGTDAAPGPGAVSPAA
;
A
#
# COMPACT_ATOMS: atom_id res chain seq x y z
N MET A 1 20.36 1.38 13.00
CA MET A 1 20.87 2.39 12.05
C MET A 1 19.74 3.38 11.77
N ARG A 2 19.65 4.45 12.56
CA ARG A 2 18.60 5.47 12.40
C ARG A 2 19.04 6.46 11.31
N ASP A 3 18.11 6.86 10.44
CA ASP A 3 18.33 7.83 9.36
C ASP A 3 19.48 7.44 8.40
N ALA A 4 19.70 6.14 8.22
CA ALA A 4 20.76 5.66 7.36
C ALA A 4 20.45 5.92 5.89
N VAL A 5 21.47 6.34 5.14
CA VAL A 5 21.34 6.66 3.72
C VAL A 5 22.16 5.66 2.93
N ILE A 6 21.49 4.82 2.15
CA ILE A 6 22.11 3.76 1.33
C ILE A 6 21.79 4.02 -0.14
N HIS A 7 22.84 4.18 -0.94
CA HIS A 7 22.73 4.37 -2.38
C HIS A 7 23.57 3.36 -3.16
N PHE A 8 23.12 2.98 -4.35
CA PHE A 8 23.89 2.19 -5.33
C PHE A 8 24.53 0.92 -4.73
N SER A 9 23.79 0.22 -3.87
CA SER A 9 24.29 -0.95 -3.14
C SER A 9 23.52 -2.20 -3.52
N ASP A 10 24.18 -3.35 -3.40
CA ASP A 10 23.54 -4.66 -3.53
C ASP A 10 23.37 -5.28 -2.13
N LEU A 11 22.11 -5.43 -1.73
CA LEU A 11 21.66 -6.05 -0.49
C LEU A 11 20.76 -7.26 -0.79
N SER A 12 20.87 -7.83 -2.00
CA SER A 12 20.09 -9.00 -2.38
C SER A 12 20.37 -10.19 -1.46
N GLY A 13 19.31 -10.90 -1.10
CA GLY A 13 19.36 -12.07 -0.21
C GLY A 13 19.79 -11.80 1.23
N THR A 14 19.97 -10.53 1.62
CA THR A 14 20.36 -10.19 2.99
C THR A 14 19.23 -10.47 3.98
N LEU A 15 19.61 -10.83 5.20
CA LEU A 15 18.69 -10.99 6.32
C LEU A 15 18.91 -9.81 7.28
N PHE A 16 17.84 -9.06 7.52
CA PHE A 16 17.77 -8.12 8.60
C PHE A 16 16.78 -8.68 9.63
N ASP A 17 17.24 -8.77 10.86
CA ASP A 17 16.48 -9.29 12.00
C ASP A 17 16.68 -8.34 13.18
N ASP A 18 15.61 -7.96 13.87
CA ASP A 18 15.61 -7.04 15.02
C ASP A 18 16.40 -5.74 14.75
N ALA A 19 16.16 -5.15 13.57
CA ALA A 19 16.88 -3.96 13.11
C ALA A 19 16.01 -2.71 13.21
N CYS A 20 16.59 -1.62 13.75
CA CYS A 20 15.97 -0.31 13.70
C CYS A 20 16.52 0.48 12.50
N LEU A 21 15.66 0.68 11.48
CA LEU A 21 15.91 1.39 10.22
C LEU A 21 14.96 2.59 10.07
N GLN A 22 14.51 3.15 11.19
CA GLN A 22 13.63 4.31 11.23
C GLN A 22 14.28 5.50 10.49
N GLY A 23 13.53 6.11 9.58
CA GLY A 23 13.98 7.25 8.76
C GLY A 23 15.02 6.91 7.70
N ALA A 24 15.38 5.63 7.51
CA ALA A 24 16.39 5.25 6.54
C ALA A 24 15.94 5.54 5.10
N THR A 25 16.86 6.02 4.27
CA THR A 25 16.64 6.28 2.85
C THR A 25 17.45 5.29 2.02
N PHE A 26 16.76 4.53 1.17
CA PHE A 26 17.35 3.60 0.21
C PHE A 26 17.06 4.11 -1.19
N SER A 27 18.09 4.37 -1.98
CA SER A 27 17.92 4.76 -3.38
C SER A 27 18.83 4.00 -4.33
N ASN A 28 18.28 3.48 -5.43
CA ASN A 28 19.03 2.71 -6.42
C ASN A 28 19.70 1.47 -5.80
N VAL A 29 18.99 0.76 -4.91
CA VAL A 29 19.49 -0.40 -4.17
C VAL A 29 18.81 -1.67 -4.68
N ASN A 30 19.60 -2.73 -4.89
CA ASN A 30 19.06 -4.07 -5.14
C ASN A 30 18.77 -4.75 -3.80
N MET A 31 17.51 -5.06 -3.51
CA MET A 31 17.06 -5.75 -2.29
C MET A 31 16.26 -7.03 -2.65
N GLN A 32 16.57 -7.63 -3.80
CA GLN A 32 15.91 -8.84 -4.25
C GLN A 32 16.06 -9.96 -3.21
N GLY A 33 14.96 -10.59 -2.82
CA GLY A 33 14.96 -11.71 -1.88
C GLY A 33 15.38 -11.34 -0.45
N VAL A 34 15.42 -10.05 -0.10
CA VAL A 34 15.73 -9.61 1.26
C VAL A 34 14.68 -10.13 2.24
N LYS A 35 15.13 -10.48 3.45
CA LYS A 35 14.25 -10.88 4.54
C LYS A 35 14.31 -9.82 5.63
N PHE A 36 13.17 -9.24 5.95
CA PHE A 36 13.00 -8.29 7.05
C PHE A 36 12.12 -8.93 8.12
N ASN A 37 12.66 -9.19 9.31
CA ASN A 37 11.94 -9.77 10.44
C ASN A 37 12.07 -8.87 11.66
N ASP A 38 10.94 -8.49 12.26
CA ASP A 38 10.89 -7.61 13.46
C ASP A 38 11.65 -6.29 13.26
N ILE A 39 11.24 -5.51 12.24
CA ILE A 39 11.97 -4.30 11.84
C ILE A 39 11.09 -3.07 11.90
N ASN A 40 11.66 -2.01 12.47
CA ASN A 40 11.08 -0.69 12.42
C ASN A 40 11.57 0.08 11.19
N LEU A 41 10.72 0.17 10.17
CA LEU A 41 10.91 0.98 8.95
C LEU A 41 10.14 2.31 9.00
N SER A 42 9.66 2.74 10.17
CA SER A 42 8.83 3.95 10.23
C SER A 42 9.55 5.17 9.63
N GLY A 43 8.84 5.91 8.77
CA GLY A 43 9.39 7.05 8.04
C GLY A 43 10.50 6.73 7.04
N ALA A 44 10.76 5.46 6.73
CA ALA A 44 11.78 5.09 5.74
C ALA A 44 11.31 5.43 4.31
N SER A 45 12.28 5.77 3.46
CA SER A 45 12.04 6.12 2.06
C SER A 45 12.78 5.16 1.14
N PHE A 46 12.04 4.55 0.21
CA PHE A 46 12.54 3.60 -0.76
C PHE A 46 12.29 4.14 -2.17
N ILE A 47 13.36 4.46 -2.90
CA ILE A 47 13.28 5.13 -4.21
C ILE A 47 14.08 4.34 -5.25
N ASN A 48 13.44 3.91 -6.34
CA ASN A 48 14.11 3.16 -7.40
C ASN A 48 14.83 1.90 -6.87
N ILE A 49 14.10 1.03 -6.18
CA ILE A 49 14.67 -0.18 -5.55
C ILE A 49 14.04 -1.46 -6.09
N ASN A 50 14.77 -2.57 -5.96
CA ASN A 50 14.25 -3.89 -6.29
C ASN A 50 13.92 -4.68 -5.02
N LEU A 51 12.64 -4.91 -4.72
CA LEU A 51 12.15 -5.75 -3.60
C LEU A 51 11.56 -7.08 -4.12
N SER A 52 11.96 -7.53 -5.30
CA SER A 52 11.37 -8.75 -5.86
C SER A 52 11.68 -9.97 -4.98
N GLY A 53 10.67 -10.75 -4.66
CA GLY A 53 10.77 -11.90 -3.75
C GLY A 53 11.14 -11.55 -2.30
N ALA A 54 11.10 -10.26 -1.91
CA ALA A 54 11.36 -9.86 -0.54
C ALA A 54 10.28 -10.39 0.41
N SER A 55 10.69 -10.82 1.61
CA SER A 55 9.79 -11.33 2.64
C SER A 55 9.87 -10.42 3.85
N LEU A 56 8.76 -9.79 4.20
CA LEU A 56 8.68 -8.88 5.33
C LEU A 56 7.72 -9.44 6.37
N SER A 57 8.19 -9.69 7.59
CA SER A 57 7.38 -10.20 8.69
C SER A 57 7.56 -9.34 9.94
N ASP A 58 6.46 -9.05 10.63
CA ASP A 58 6.47 -8.27 11.87
C ASP A 58 7.13 -6.89 11.72
N ILE A 59 6.82 -6.19 10.63
CA ILE A 59 7.45 -4.90 10.30
C ILE A 59 6.52 -3.70 10.54
N ASN A 60 7.13 -2.57 10.93
CA ASN A 60 6.44 -1.29 11.03
C ASN A 60 6.66 -0.44 9.76
N LEU A 61 5.63 -0.32 8.92
CA LEU A 61 5.61 0.49 7.70
C LEU A 61 4.99 1.90 7.88
N SER A 62 4.80 2.37 9.12
CA SER A 62 4.15 3.66 9.36
C SER A 62 4.93 4.81 8.73
N GLY A 63 4.29 5.57 7.83
CA GLY A 63 4.93 6.68 7.13
C GLY A 63 5.99 6.27 6.12
N VAL A 64 6.04 5.01 5.70
CA VAL A 64 6.94 4.56 4.65
C VAL A 64 6.52 5.13 3.29
N ALA A 65 7.50 5.64 2.55
CA ALA A 65 7.33 6.04 1.16
C ALA A 65 8.06 5.03 0.25
N ILE A 66 7.33 4.45 -0.71
CA ILE A 66 7.90 3.55 -1.72
C ILE A 66 7.57 4.15 -3.08
N THR A 67 8.60 4.51 -3.85
CA THR A 67 8.48 5.09 -5.20
C THR A 67 9.39 4.33 -6.15
N ASP A 68 8.89 4.03 -7.35
CA ASP A 68 9.62 3.32 -8.40
C ASP A 68 10.25 1.99 -7.94
N ALA A 69 9.52 1.21 -7.13
CA ALA A 69 10.01 -0.07 -6.62
C ALA A 69 9.45 -1.28 -7.39
N CYS A 70 10.29 -2.29 -7.60
CA CYS A 70 9.84 -3.60 -8.07
C CYS A 70 9.34 -4.44 -6.88
N LEU A 71 8.04 -4.75 -6.84
CA LEU A 71 7.38 -5.49 -5.75
C LEU A 71 6.97 -6.91 -6.13
N GLU A 72 7.50 -7.43 -7.25
CA GLU A 72 7.11 -8.74 -7.78
C GLU A 72 7.47 -9.86 -6.81
N GLY A 73 6.50 -10.67 -6.39
CA GLY A 73 6.75 -11.74 -5.42
C GLY A 73 6.99 -11.26 -3.98
N MET A 74 6.89 -9.96 -3.70
CA MET A 74 7.07 -9.42 -2.35
C MET A 74 5.92 -9.84 -1.44
N THR A 75 6.24 -10.36 -0.25
CA THR A 75 5.26 -10.77 0.74
C THR A 75 5.38 -9.97 2.03
N ILE A 76 4.23 -9.57 2.61
CA ILE A 76 4.13 -8.96 3.94
C ILE A 76 3.31 -9.91 4.81
N ASN A 77 3.90 -10.42 5.90
CA ASN A 77 3.32 -11.44 6.79
C ASN A 77 2.76 -12.64 6.00
N GLY A 78 3.49 -13.08 4.97
CA GLY A 78 3.08 -14.16 4.07
C GLY A 78 2.02 -13.80 3.02
N ILE A 79 1.54 -12.55 2.98
CA ILE A 79 0.55 -12.07 2.01
C ILE A 79 1.26 -11.38 0.85
N LEU A 80 0.95 -11.78 -0.38
CA LEU A 80 1.52 -11.17 -1.58
C LEU A 80 1.04 -9.72 -1.74
N VAL A 81 1.98 -8.78 -1.86
CA VAL A 81 1.65 -7.35 -1.97
C VAL A 81 0.93 -7.02 -3.26
N THR A 82 1.23 -7.73 -4.35
CA THR A 82 0.51 -7.54 -5.62
C THR A 82 -0.98 -7.87 -5.47
N ASP A 83 -1.34 -8.85 -4.64
CA ASP A 83 -2.73 -9.20 -4.39
C ASP A 83 -3.42 -8.20 -3.45
N LEU A 84 -2.71 -7.69 -2.44
CA LEU A 84 -3.20 -6.57 -1.62
C LEU A 84 -3.47 -5.32 -2.47
N LEU A 85 -2.57 -4.98 -3.38
CA LEU A 85 -2.74 -3.83 -4.28
C LEU A 85 -3.89 -4.04 -5.26
N LYS A 86 -4.07 -5.25 -5.79
CA LYS A 86 -5.25 -5.58 -6.61
C LYS A 86 -6.54 -5.47 -5.80
N ALA A 87 -6.58 -6.01 -4.59
CA ALA A 87 -7.74 -5.93 -3.70
C ALA A 87 -8.07 -4.48 -3.34
N HIS A 88 -7.06 -3.65 -3.06
CA HIS A 88 -7.26 -2.24 -2.79
C HIS A 88 -7.75 -1.47 -4.02
N LYS A 89 -7.20 -1.73 -5.21
CA LYS A 89 -7.70 -1.14 -6.46
C LYS A 89 -9.14 -1.56 -6.76
N ALA A 90 -9.48 -2.82 -6.52
CA ALA A 90 -10.85 -3.32 -6.65
C ALA A 90 -11.80 -2.62 -5.65
N ALA A 91 -11.38 -2.48 -4.39
CA ALA A 91 -12.14 -1.75 -3.36
C ALA A 91 -12.30 -0.26 -3.70
N ALA A 92 -11.25 0.39 -4.21
CA ALA A 92 -11.29 1.77 -4.67
C ALA A 92 -12.23 1.96 -5.87
N SER A 93 -12.30 0.98 -6.79
CA SER A 93 -13.26 0.99 -7.88
C SER A 93 -14.71 0.76 -7.41
N ALA A 94 -14.91 -0.01 -6.34
CA ALA A 94 -16.23 -0.27 -5.76
C ALA A 94 -16.76 0.92 -4.91
N GLN A 95 -15.88 1.76 -4.38
CA GLN A 95 -16.25 2.98 -3.63
C GLN A 95 -16.60 4.18 -4.53
N GLY A 96 -16.57 4.01 -5.86
CA GLY A 96 -16.89 5.05 -6.84
C GLY A 96 -18.36 5.13 -7.28
N THR A 97 -19.24 4.20 -6.90
CA THR A 97 -20.68 4.36 -7.14
C THR A 97 -21.32 5.10 -5.96
N PRO A 98 -21.70 6.38 -6.11
CA PRO A 98 -22.67 6.95 -5.16
C PRO A 98 -23.89 6.03 -5.13
N PRO A 99 -24.54 5.85 -3.97
CA PRO A 99 -25.76 5.07 -3.89
C PRO A 99 -26.72 5.56 -4.98
N PRO A 100 -27.37 4.68 -5.76
CA PRO A 100 -28.39 5.13 -6.68
C PRO A 100 -29.40 5.93 -5.85
N ALA A 101 -29.58 7.20 -6.21
CA ALA A 101 -30.69 7.99 -5.76
C ALA A 101 -31.97 7.34 -6.27
N GLY A 102 -32.42 6.26 -5.62
CA GLY A 102 -33.79 5.78 -5.73
C GLY A 102 -34.67 6.88 -5.17
N THR A 103 -35.45 7.58 -5.98
CA THR A 103 -36.77 7.12 -6.44
C THR A 103 -37.59 6.57 -5.27
N ASP A 104 -38.20 7.47 -4.49
CA ASP A 104 -39.56 7.23 -4.03
C ASP A 104 -40.25 8.55 -3.65
N ALA A 105 -41.58 8.54 -3.74
CA ALA A 105 -42.56 9.59 -3.43
C ALA A 105 -43.00 10.51 -4.59
N ALA A 106 -43.57 9.90 -5.64
CA ALA A 106 -44.82 10.42 -6.20
C ALA A 106 -45.99 9.55 -5.71
N PRO A 107 -46.90 10.12 -4.90
CA PRO A 107 -48.33 9.89 -5.08
C PRO A 107 -49.08 11.24 -4.98
N GLY A 108 -50.07 11.59 -5.79
CA GLY A 108 -50.85 10.83 -6.75
C GLY A 108 -51.78 11.77 -7.54
N PRO A 109 -52.77 11.24 -8.27
CA PRO A 109 -53.71 12.04 -9.03
C PRO A 109 -54.84 12.53 -8.11
N GLY A 110 -55.06 13.84 -8.01
CA GLY A 110 -56.09 14.36 -7.11
C GLY A 110 -56.54 15.79 -7.41
N ALA A 111 -57.76 15.88 -7.90
CA ALA A 111 -58.66 17.04 -7.88
C ALA A 111 -58.36 18.22 -8.83
N VAL A 112 -58.95 18.10 -10.02
CA VAL A 112 -59.69 19.20 -10.64
C VAL A 112 -60.80 19.68 -9.69
N SER A 113 -60.95 20.98 -9.50
CA SER A 113 -62.21 21.65 -9.16
C SER A 113 -62.15 23.11 -9.62
N PRO A 114 -63.15 23.61 -10.36
CA PRO A 114 -63.28 25.02 -10.74
C PRO A 114 -64.25 25.77 -9.81
N ALA A 115 -63.94 27.01 -9.44
CA ALA A 115 -64.84 28.05 -8.90
C ALA A 115 -63.95 29.27 -8.57
N ALA A 116 -64.28 30.54 -8.83
CA ALA A 116 -65.45 31.22 -9.37
C ALA A 116 -65.00 32.54 -10.01
#